data_AF-A0A5E4GH90-F1
#
_entry.id   AF-A0A5E4GH90-F1
#
_cell.length_a   1.000
_cell.length_b   1.000
_cell.length_c   1.000
_cell.angle_alpha   90.00
_cell.angle_beta   90.00
_cell.angle_gamma   90.00
#
_symmetry.space_group_name_H-M   'P 1'
#
loop_
_entity.id
_entity.type
_entity.pdbx_description
1 polymer ?
#
loop_
_entity_poly.entity_id
_entity_poly.type
_entity_poly.pdbx_seq_one_letter_code
_entity_poly.pdbx_strand_id
1 'polypeptide(L)'
;AKLSRDAQSLASGELSSFEFILSLVIWHDILHKINLVSKKLQSEDMRLDAAVRQLEGLVLFFFENYRINGFVSAMIDAKEISLDMGIEPIFPKKRQVCRKRHFDEVSNSDREQQSAEESFRTDYFLVIVDIALGELKSRFEQLHCFESIFGFLFDAAKLTSFDDNELKSFCVNLENALKH
;
A
#
# COMPACT_ATOMS: atom_id res chain seq x y z
N ALA A 1 -29.70 -23.36 -8.00
CA ALA A 1 -30.55 -22.18 -7.70
C ALA A 1 -29.77 -21.08 -6.95
N LYS A 2 -29.12 -21.37 -5.81
CA LYS A 2 -28.33 -20.37 -5.05
C LYS A 2 -27.16 -19.77 -5.84
N LEU A 3 -26.28 -20.61 -6.38
CA LEU A 3 -25.15 -20.21 -7.25
C LEU A 3 -25.54 -19.29 -8.43
N SER A 4 -26.70 -19.54 -9.05
CA SER A 4 -27.16 -18.71 -10.18
C SER A 4 -27.65 -17.33 -9.74
N ARG A 5 -28.23 -17.21 -8.54
CA ARG A 5 -28.65 -15.93 -7.98
C ARG A 5 -27.46 -15.13 -7.46
N ASP A 6 -26.50 -15.81 -6.84
CA ASP A 6 -25.27 -15.21 -6.35
C ASP A 6 -24.45 -14.64 -7.53
N ALA A 7 -24.32 -15.41 -8.62
CA ALA A 7 -23.65 -14.94 -9.85
C ALA A 7 -24.39 -13.76 -10.51
N GLN A 8 -25.72 -13.78 -10.53
CA GLN A 8 -26.50 -12.64 -11.02
C GLN A 8 -26.32 -11.41 -10.14
N SER A 9 -26.39 -11.55 -8.80
CA SER A 9 -26.16 -10.46 -7.84
C SER A 9 -24.77 -9.82 -7.99
N LEU A 10 -23.74 -10.64 -8.20
CA LEU A 10 -22.38 -10.16 -8.46
C LEU A 10 -22.32 -9.34 -9.76
N ALA A 11 -22.83 -9.91 -10.84
CA ALA A 11 -22.74 -9.33 -12.18
C ALA A 11 -23.61 -8.08 -12.37
N SER A 12 -24.79 -8.02 -11.73
CA SER A 12 -25.76 -6.94 -11.91
C SER A 12 -25.72 -5.86 -10.83
N GLY A 13 -24.86 -5.97 -9.81
CA GLY A 13 -24.89 -5.06 -8.67
C GLY A 13 -23.54 -4.81 -8.01
N GLU A 14 -22.84 -5.86 -7.59
CA GLU A 14 -21.63 -5.69 -6.76
C GLU A 14 -20.39 -5.30 -7.58
N LEU A 15 -20.16 -5.95 -8.73
CA LEU A 15 -19.01 -5.67 -9.62
C LEU A 15 -19.17 -4.38 -10.44
N SER A 16 -20.38 -3.83 -10.48
CA SER A 16 -20.69 -2.54 -11.13
C SER A 16 -20.91 -1.43 -10.11
N SER A 17 -20.53 -1.64 -8.85
CA SER A 17 -20.67 -0.62 -7.81
C SER A 17 -19.52 0.39 -7.86
N PHE A 18 -19.81 1.64 -7.50
CA PHE A 18 -18.78 2.68 -7.38
C PHE A 18 -17.68 2.29 -6.38
N GLU A 19 -18.04 1.66 -5.25
CA GLU A 19 -17.09 1.15 -4.25
C GLU A 19 -16.11 0.13 -4.85
N PHE A 20 -16.60 -0.74 -5.74
CA PHE A 20 -15.76 -1.73 -6.41
C PHE A 20 -14.81 -1.08 -7.42
N ILE A 21 -15.28 -0.11 -8.20
CA ILE A 21 -14.42 0.65 -9.13
C ILE A 21 -13.34 1.41 -8.37
N LEU A 22 -13.71 2.11 -7.29
CA LEU A 22 -12.74 2.81 -6.44
C LEU A 22 -11.71 1.84 -5.85
N SER A 23 -12.17 0.67 -5.39
CA SER A 23 -11.27 -0.40 -4.91
C SER A 23 -10.29 -0.83 -6.00
N LEU A 24 -10.75 -1.03 -7.23
CA LEU A 24 -9.90 -1.42 -8.36
C LEU A 24 -8.85 -0.36 -8.70
N VAL A 25 -9.23 0.92 -8.69
CA VAL A 25 -8.29 2.04 -8.91
C VAL A 25 -7.18 2.02 -7.85
N ILE A 26 -7.55 1.89 -6.57
CA ILE A 26 -6.59 1.81 -5.46
C ILE A 26 -5.64 0.61 -5.64
N TRP A 27 -6.18 -0.57 -5.95
CA TRP A 27 -5.37 -1.76 -6.19
C TRP A 27 -4.45 -1.61 -7.40
N HIS A 28 -4.93 -1.00 -8.47
CA HIS A 28 -4.13 -0.72 -9.65
C HIS A 28 -2.93 0.16 -9.31
N ASP A 29 -3.12 1.27 -8.60
CA ASP A 29 -2.04 2.20 -8.25
C ASP A 29 -0.94 1.51 -7.44
N ILE A 30 -1.35 0.76 -6.41
CA ILE A 30 -0.46 0.02 -5.51
C ILE A 30 0.33 -1.04 -6.31
N LEU A 31 -0.38 -1.91 -7.04
CA LEU A 31 0.23 -3.02 -7.76
C LEU A 31 1.10 -2.54 -8.92
N HIS A 32 0.67 -1.50 -9.62
CA HIS A 32 1.44 -0.91 -10.72
C HIS A 32 2.79 -0.40 -10.21
N LYS A 33 2.81 0.34 -9.10
CA LYS A 33 4.05 0.85 -8.54
C LYS A 33 4.97 -0.25 -8.01
N ILE A 34 4.42 -1.24 -7.31
CA ILE A 34 5.19 -2.41 -6.87
C ILE A 34 5.79 -3.14 -8.07
N ASN A 35 4.99 -3.41 -9.11
CA ASN A 35 5.44 -4.10 -10.32
C ASN A 35 6.57 -3.34 -11.03
N LEU A 36 6.48 -2.01 -11.11
CA LEU A 36 7.54 -1.18 -11.68
C LEU A 36 8.87 -1.38 -10.94
N VAL A 37 8.85 -1.34 -9.61
CA VAL A 37 10.06 -1.55 -8.80
C VAL A 37 10.53 -2.99 -8.90
N SER A 38 9.62 -3.97 -8.86
CA SER A 38 9.94 -5.39 -9.02
C SER A 38 10.66 -5.67 -10.33
N LYS A 39 10.18 -5.11 -11.45
CA LYS A 39 10.86 -5.23 -12.75
C LYS A 39 12.25 -4.61 -12.76
N LYS A 40 12.43 -3.46 -12.10
CA LYS A 40 13.76 -2.87 -11.94
C LYS A 40 14.67 -3.80 -11.16
N LEU A 41 14.21 -4.34 -10.04
CA LEU A 41 15.01 -5.23 -9.19
C LEU A 41 15.42 -6.53 -9.90
N GLN A 42 14.66 -6.97 -10.90
CA GLN A 42 14.95 -8.15 -11.71
C GLN A 42 15.92 -7.88 -12.88
N SER A 43 16.41 -6.65 -13.07
CA SER A 43 17.38 -6.36 -14.13
C SER A 43 18.73 -7.05 -13.85
N GLU A 44 19.38 -7.56 -14.89
CA GLU A 44 20.68 -8.23 -14.80
C GLU A 44 21.76 -7.33 -14.16
N ASP A 45 21.74 -6.03 -14.46
CA ASP A 45 22.69 -5.04 -13.94
C ASP A 45 22.30 -4.46 -12.56
N MET A 46 21.36 -5.10 -11.84
CA MET A 46 20.89 -4.56 -10.56
C MET A 46 21.98 -4.63 -9.49
N ARG A 47 22.36 -3.48 -8.96
CA ARG A 47 23.30 -3.34 -7.83
C ARG A 47 22.54 -3.25 -6.51
N LEU A 48 23.14 -3.77 -5.44
CA LEU A 48 22.53 -3.76 -4.10
C LEU A 48 22.19 -2.35 -3.61
N ASP A 49 23.10 -1.39 -3.79
CA ASP A 49 22.91 0.02 -3.40
C ASP A 49 21.75 0.67 -4.18
N ALA A 50 21.58 0.30 -5.44
CA ALA A 50 20.50 0.78 -6.29
C ALA A 50 19.17 0.13 -5.89
N ALA A 51 19.18 -1.16 -5.58
CA ALA A 51 18.02 -1.90 -5.12
C ALA A 51 17.45 -1.30 -3.83
N VAL A 52 18.31 -1.08 -2.82
CA VAL A 52 17.91 -0.45 -1.56
C VAL A 52 17.29 0.93 -1.80
N ARG A 53 17.93 1.79 -2.61
CA ARG A 53 17.37 3.11 -2.93
C ARG A 53 16.02 3.06 -3.65
N GLN A 54 15.80 2.10 -4.56
CA GLN A 54 14.50 1.95 -5.22
C GLN A 54 13.41 1.51 -4.23
N LEU A 55 13.77 0.67 -3.26
CA LEU A 55 12.86 0.16 -2.24
C LEU A 55 12.52 1.21 -1.17
N GLU A 56 13.51 1.95 -0.69
CA GLU A 56 13.30 3.15 0.13
C GLU A 56 12.44 4.16 -0.62
N GLY A 57 12.71 4.35 -1.92
CA GLY A 57 11.90 5.14 -2.84
C GLY A 57 10.43 4.72 -2.84
N LEU A 58 10.18 3.42 -2.94
CA LEU A 58 8.82 2.86 -2.93
C LEU A 58 8.12 3.11 -1.59
N VAL A 59 8.78 2.80 -0.48
CA VAL A 59 8.20 2.88 0.86
C VAL A 59 7.99 4.33 1.29
N LEU A 60 9.03 5.15 1.26
CA LEU A 60 9.00 6.53 1.78
C LEU A 60 8.31 7.49 0.82
N PHE A 61 8.65 7.46 -0.47
CA PHE A 61 8.13 8.48 -1.40
C PHE A 61 6.80 8.10 -2.04
N PHE A 62 6.53 6.82 -2.28
CA PHE A 62 5.23 6.45 -2.86
C PHE A 62 4.19 6.18 -1.79
N PHE A 63 4.39 5.18 -0.93
CA PHE A 63 3.31 4.77 -0.01
C PHE A 63 2.97 5.80 1.07
N GLU A 64 3.94 6.51 1.65
CA GLU A 64 3.63 7.55 2.66
C GLU A 64 2.88 8.73 2.04
N ASN A 65 3.26 9.16 0.83
CA ASN A 65 2.50 10.17 0.10
C ASN A 65 1.11 9.65 -0.28
N TYR A 66 1.03 8.44 -0.83
CA TYR A 66 -0.23 7.83 -1.24
C TYR A 66 -1.20 7.70 -0.06
N ARG A 67 -0.72 7.38 1.14
CA ARG A 67 -1.55 7.37 2.37
C ARG A 67 -2.22 8.73 2.65
N ILE A 68 -1.55 9.85 2.34
CA ILE A 68 -2.03 11.21 2.62
C ILE A 68 -2.96 11.71 1.50
N ASN A 69 -2.51 11.61 0.24
CA ASN A 69 -3.16 12.24 -0.90
C ASN A 69 -3.77 11.26 -1.92
N GLY A 70 -3.42 9.97 -1.84
CA GLY A 70 -3.83 8.94 -2.79
C GLY A 70 -5.32 8.69 -2.81
N PHE A 71 -6.00 8.83 -1.67
CA PHE A 71 -7.46 8.67 -1.62
C PHE A 71 -8.19 9.69 -2.50
N VAL A 72 -7.74 10.95 -2.47
CA VAL A 72 -8.36 12.02 -3.26
C VAL A 72 -8.11 11.79 -4.76
N SER A 73 -6.89 11.37 -5.13
CA SER A 73 -6.56 11.02 -6.52
C SER A 73 -7.42 9.85 -7.01
N ALA A 74 -7.42 8.74 -6.27
CA ALA A 74 -8.18 7.56 -6.63
C ALA A 74 -9.69 7.83 -6.72
N MET A 75 -10.21 8.74 -5.90
CA MET A 75 -11.61 9.18 -5.96
C MET A 75 -11.93 9.94 -7.26
N ILE A 76 -11.02 10.79 -7.73
CA ILE A 76 -11.19 11.53 -8.99
C ILE A 76 -11.17 10.53 -10.16
N ASP A 77 -10.16 9.67 -10.21
CA ASP A 77 -10.00 8.68 -11.27
C ASP A 77 -11.17 7.69 -11.31
N ALA A 78 -11.62 7.22 -10.14
CA ALA A 78 -12.78 6.32 -10.04
C ALA A 78 -14.08 6.99 -10.51
N LYS A 79 -14.27 8.29 -10.23
CA LYS A 79 -15.43 9.05 -10.71
C LYS A 79 -15.42 9.17 -12.23
N GLU A 80 -14.27 9.47 -12.83
CA GLU A 80 -14.11 9.53 -14.28
C GLU A 80 -14.42 8.18 -14.92
N ILE A 81 -13.79 7.10 -14.44
CA ILE A 81 -14.01 5.73 -14.94
C ILE A 81 -15.48 5.31 -14.79
N SER A 82 -16.12 5.65 -13.67
CA SER A 82 -17.52 5.28 -13.44
C SER A 82 -18.46 5.98 -14.42
N LEU A 83 -18.23 7.27 -14.68
CA LEU A 83 -19.01 8.03 -15.66
C LEU A 83 -18.84 7.46 -17.08
N ASP A 84 -17.62 7.08 -17.46
CA ASP A 84 -17.34 6.44 -18.75
C ASP A 84 -18.02 5.08 -18.88
N MET A 85 -18.15 4.34 -17.78
CA MET A 85 -18.85 3.05 -17.72
C MET A 85 -20.37 3.20 -17.59
N GLY A 86 -20.91 4.42 -17.51
CA GLY A 86 -22.34 4.69 -17.31
C GLY A 86 -22.86 4.33 -15.91
N ILE A 87 -21.97 4.27 -14.92
CA ILE A 87 -22.26 3.94 -13.53
C ILE A 87 -22.30 5.24 -12.71
N GLU A 88 -23.33 5.41 -11.90
CA GLU A 88 -23.47 6.60 -11.05
C GLU A 88 -22.45 6.56 -9.90
N PRO A 89 -21.59 7.59 -9.72
CA PRO A 89 -20.50 7.57 -8.73
C PRO A 89 -21.01 7.90 -7.33
N ILE A 90 -21.86 7.04 -6.78
CA ILE A 90 -22.49 7.22 -5.47
C ILE A 90 -22.17 6.03 -4.57
N PHE A 91 -21.79 6.33 -3.33
CA PHE A 91 -21.66 5.32 -2.29
C PHE A 91 -23.03 4.72 -1.93
N PRO A 92 -23.18 3.39 -1.93
CA PRO A 92 -24.42 2.73 -1.55
C PRO A 92 -24.77 3.06 -0.10
N LYS A 93 -26.03 3.46 0.14
CA LYS A 93 -26.52 3.71 1.50
C LYS A 93 -26.64 2.39 2.25
N LYS A 94 -25.70 2.13 3.17
CA LYS A 94 -25.80 0.99 4.10
C LYS A 94 -27.05 1.14 4.98
N ARG A 95 -27.80 0.05 5.16
CA ARG A 95 -28.97 0.02 6.05
C ARG A 95 -28.53 0.30 7.47
N GLN A 96 -29.03 1.37 8.08
CA GLN A 96 -28.76 1.65 9.48
C GLN A 96 -29.57 0.71 10.38
N VAL A 97 -28.88 0.00 11.27
CA VAL A 97 -29.53 -0.84 12.28
C VAL A 97 -29.90 0.05 13.47
N CYS A 98 -31.18 0.43 13.55
CA CYS A 98 -31.70 1.10 14.74
C CYS A 98 -32.02 0.07 15.83
N ARG A 99 -31.35 0.16 16.96
CA ARG A 99 -31.71 -0.55 18.19
C ARG A 99 -32.96 0.09 18.82
N LYS A 100 -33.84 -0.72 19.41
CA LYS A 100 -34.95 -0.23 20.25
C LYS A 100 -34.39 0.56 21.43
N ARG A 101 -34.81 1.82 21.56
CA ARG A 101 -34.39 2.72 22.64
C ARG A 101 -35.15 2.41 23.93
N HIS A 102 -34.51 2.61 25.08
CA HIS A 102 -35.20 2.74 26.36
C HIS A 102 -35.69 4.18 26.57
N PHE A 103 -36.65 4.37 27.47
CA PHE A 103 -37.39 5.64 27.65
C PHE A 103 -36.49 6.86 27.92
N ASP A 104 -35.36 6.67 28.61
CA ASP A 104 -34.42 7.74 28.98
C ASP A 104 -33.14 7.77 28.11
N GLU A 105 -33.05 6.98 27.04
CA GLU A 105 -31.85 6.91 26.19
C GLU A 105 -31.82 8.07 25.18
N VAL A 106 -30.74 8.87 25.22
CA VAL A 106 -30.45 9.91 24.21
C VAL A 106 -30.34 9.27 22.83
N SER A 107 -30.80 10.00 21.82
CA SER A 107 -30.96 9.50 20.48
C SER A 107 -29.62 9.01 19.87
N ASN A 108 -29.53 7.75 19.43
CA ASN A 108 -28.38 7.28 18.65
C ASN A 108 -28.24 7.99 17.29
N SER A 109 -29.21 8.83 16.92
CA SER A 109 -29.14 9.73 15.76
C SER A 109 -28.18 10.91 15.97
N ASP A 110 -27.75 11.17 17.21
CA ASP A 110 -26.79 12.24 17.54
C ASP A 110 -25.33 11.75 17.57
N ARG A 111 -25.07 10.46 17.33
CA ARG A 111 -23.71 10.01 17.05
C ARG A 111 -23.36 10.50 15.65
N GLU A 112 -22.31 11.30 15.52
CA GLU A 112 -21.72 11.68 14.23
C GLU A 112 -21.40 10.41 13.44
N GLN A 113 -22.34 10.00 12.58
CA GLN A 113 -22.15 8.87 11.70
C GLN A 113 -21.21 9.35 10.61
N GLN A 114 -20.03 8.73 10.51
CA GLN A 114 -19.11 8.97 9.41
C GLN A 114 -19.84 8.79 8.07
N SER A 115 -19.52 9.65 7.10
CA SER A 115 -20.04 9.50 5.74
C SER A 115 -19.60 8.15 5.17
N ALA A 116 -20.36 7.60 4.21
CA ALA A 116 -19.97 6.35 3.55
C ALA A 116 -18.58 6.45 2.89
N GLU A 117 -18.24 7.65 2.41
CA GLU A 117 -16.91 7.98 1.90
C GLU A 117 -15.82 7.91 2.98
N GLU A 118 -16.06 8.51 4.14
CA GLU A 118 -15.07 8.49 5.23
C GLU A 118 -14.92 7.08 5.83
N SER A 119 -16.01 6.31 5.96
CA SER A 119 -15.92 4.89 6.36
C SER A 119 -15.14 4.07 5.34
N PHE A 120 -15.34 4.28 4.03
CA PHE A 120 -14.53 3.61 3.02
C PHE A 120 -13.05 4.02 3.13
N ARG A 121 -12.78 5.31 3.37
CA ARG A 121 -11.42 5.81 3.56
C ARG A 121 -10.74 5.14 4.76
N THR A 122 -11.40 5.09 5.92
CA THR A 122 -10.80 4.57 7.15
C THR A 122 -10.74 3.05 7.18
N ASP A 123 -11.83 2.39 6.77
CA ASP A 123 -12.01 0.96 6.98
C ASP A 123 -11.43 0.12 5.83
N TYR A 124 -11.23 0.72 4.66
CA TYR A 124 -10.69 0.04 3.48
C TYR A 124 -9.37 0.64 3.03
N PHE A 125 -9.36 1.92 2.61
CA PHE A 125 -8.19 2.53 1.99
C PHE A 125 -6.99 2.59 2.94
N LEU A 126 -7.15 3.17 4.13
CA LEU A 126 -6.06 3.27 5.10
C LEU A 126 -5.57 1.89 5.54
N VAL A 127 -6.49 0.94 5.75
CA VAL A 127 -6.15 -0.44 6.13
C VAL A 127 -5.26 -1.09 5.08
N ILE A 128 -5.62 -1.03 3.79
CA ILE A 128 -4.83 -1.66 2.72
C ILE A 128 -3.46 -0.99 2.57
N VAL A 129 -3.42 0.34 2.59
CA VAL A 129 -2.16 1.09 2.45
C VAL A 129 -1.23 0.82 3.63
N ASP A 130 -1.75 0.79 4.86
CA ASP A 130 -0.97 0.52 6.07
C ASP A 130 -0.47 -0.93 6.12
N ILE A 131 -1.27 -1.89 5.66
CA ILE A 131 -0.82 -3.29 5.50
C ILE A 131 0.31 -3.37 4.47
N ALA A 132 0.15 -2.75 3.30
CA ALA A 132 1.18 -2.75 2.27
C ALA A 132 2.47 -2.10 2.77
N LEU A 133 2.38 -0.98 3.49
CA LEU A 133 3.51 -0.31 4.14
C LEU A 133 4.23 -1.22 5.14
N GLY A 134 3.48 -1.88 6.02
CA GLY A 134 4.03 -2.78 7.03
C GLY A 134 4.73 -3.99 6.41
N GLU A 135 4.09 -4.63 5.44
CA GLU A 135 4.64 -5.78 4.71
C GLU A 135 5.90 -5.41 3.93
N LEU A 136 5.90 -4.27 3.22
CA LEU A 136 7.07 -3.84 2.47
C LEU A 136 8.23 -3.48 3.40
N LYS A 137 7.97 -2.73 4.49
CA LYS A 137 9.00 -2.40 5.50
C LYS A 137 9.63 -3.65 6.08
N SER A 138 8.81 -4.62 6.50
CA SER A 138 9.31 -5.88 7.08
C SER A 138 10.11 -6.71 6.08
N ARG A 139 9.65 -6.84 4.83
CA ARG A 139 10.36 -7.64 3.81
C ARG A 139 11.71 -7.05 3.42
N PHE A 140 11.84 -5.72 3.43
CA PHE A 140 13.09 -5.06 3.02
C PHE A 140 14.07 -4.80 4.17
N GLU A 141 13.67 -5.04 5.41
CA GLU A 141 14.56 -4.97 6.58
C GLU A 141 15.78 -5.89 6.42
N GLN A 142 15.57 -7.11 5.91
CA GLN A 142 16.67 -8.03 5.64
C GLN A 142 17.65 -7.50 4.58
N LEU A 143 17.15 -6.77 3.58
CA LEU A 143 18.01 -6.19 2.54
C LEU A 143 18.86 -5.05 3.10
N HIS A 144 18.34 -4.26 4.06
CA HIS A 144 19.13 -3.27 4.79
C HIS A 144 20.22 -3.92 5.66
N CYS A 145 19.91 -5.02 6.33
CA CYS A 145 20.93 -5.78 7.06
C CYS A 145 22.01 -6.34 6.12
N PHE A 146 21.62 -6.79 4.92
CA PHE A 146 22.58 -7.26 3.93
C PHE A 146 23.42 -6.12 3.37
N GLU A 147 22.82 -4.95 3.10
CA GLU A 147 23.53 -3.76 2.65
C GLU A 147 24.50 -3.20 3.70
N SER A 148 24.17 -3.27 4.99
CA SER A 148 25.09 -2.83 6.04
C SER A 148 26.33 -3.73 6.19
N ILE A 149 26.21 -5.03 5.85
CA ILE A 149 27.31 -6.00 5.92
C ILE A 149 28.12 -6.01 4.62
N PHE A 150 27.45 -6.10 3.47
CA PHE A 150 28.10 -6.33 2.17
C PHE A 150 28.13 -5.09 1.28
N GLY A 151 27.37 -4.04 1.59
CA GLY A 151 27.19 -2.87 0.71
C GLY A 151 28.49 -2.15 0.39
N PHE A 152 29.47 -2.14 1.30
CA PHE A 152 30.78 -1.54 1.05
C PHE A 152 31.53 -2.22 -0.11
N LEU A 153 31.29 -3.51 -0.38
CA LEU A 153 31.92 -4.23 -1.50
C LEU A 153 31.35 -3.84 -2.87
N PHE A 154 30.11 -3.36 -2.92
CA PHE A 154 29.39 -3.07 -4.17
C PHE A 154 29.56 -1.62 -4.64
N ASP A 155 30.24 -0.77 -3.87
CA ASP A 155 30.46 0.63 -4.20
C ASP A 155 31.96 0.96 -4.23
N ALA A 156 32.56 0.81 -5.42
CA ALA A 156 33.97 1.08 -5.65
C ALA A 156 34.37 2.52 -5.31
N ALA A 157 33.46 3.49 -5.47
CA ALA A 157 33.73 4.89 -5.12
C ALA A 157 33.81 5.06 -3.60
N LYS A 158 32.88 4.45 -2.85
CA LYS A 158 32.94 4.43 -1.37
C LYS A 158 34.19 3.73 -0.86
N LEU A 159 34.58 2.60 -1.45
CA LEU A 159 35.80 1.87 -1.09
C LEU A 159 37.06 2.73 -1.15
N THR A 160 37.19 3.58 -2.17
CA THR A 160 38.34 4.49 -2.31
C THR A 160 38.29 5.72 -1.39
N SER A 161 37.15 5.96 -0.76
CA SER A 161 36.93 7.13 0.11
C SER A 161 37.06 6.83 1.61
N PHE A 162 36.97 5.55 2.01
CA PHE A 162 37.08 5.16 3.41
C PHE A 162 38.50 5.30 3.94
N ASP A 163 38.61 5.65 5.22
CA ASP A 163 39.88 5.57 5.91
C ASP A 163 40.24 4.11 6.26
N ASP A 164 41.51 3.86 6.59
CA ASP A 164 41.99 2.50 6.93
C ASP A 164 41.27 1.91 8.15
N ASN A 165 40.78 2.74 9.07
CA ASN A 165 40.11 2.30 10.30
C ASN A 165 38.66 1.90 10.03
N GLU A 166 37.94 2.68 9.22
CA GLU A 166 36.60 2.43 8.72
C GLU A 166 36.60 1.15 7.89
N LEU A 167 37.52 1.00 6.94
CA LEU A 167 37.63 -0.19 6.12
C LEU A 167 37.90 -1.43 6.98
N LYS A 168 38.80 -1.32 7.97
CA LYS A 168 39.06 -2.40 8.92
C LYS A 168 37.80 -2.75 9.73
N SER A 169 37.01 -1.77 10.14
CA SER A 169 35.75 -2.01 10.87
C SER A 169 34.73 -2.78 10.03
N PHE A 170 34.58 -2.44 8.74
CA PHE A 170 33.71 -3.17 7.80
C PHE A 170 34.20 -4.61 7.58
N CYS A 171 35.51 -4.82 7.41
CA CYS A 171 36.09 -6.16 7.28
C CYS A 171 35.86 -7.02 8.53
N VAL A 172 35.98 -6.47 9.74
CA VAL A 172 35.70 -7.20 10.99
C VAL A 172 34.21 -7.54 11.11
N ASN A 173 33.32 -6.62 10.74
CA ASN A 173 31.87 -6.88 10.73
C ASN A 173 31.50 -7.99 9.74
N LEU A 174 32.10 -7.97 8.54
CA LEU A 174 31.93 -9.03 7.55
C LEU A 174 32.47 -10.38 8.06
N GLU A 175 33.67 -10.39 8.66
CA GLU A 175 34.26 -11.61 9.23
C GLU A 175 33.36 -12.20 10.32
N ASN A 176 32.79 -11.37 11.19
CA ASN A 176 31.87 -11.82 12.23
C ASN A 176 30.56 -12.36 11.64
N ALA A 177 30.03 -11.75 10.58
CA ALA A 177 28.82 -12.22 9.91
C ALA A 177 29.01 -13.58 9.20
N LEU A 178 30.24 -13.91 8.79
CA LEU A 178 30.58 -15.16 8.08
C LEU A 178 31.06 -16.30 9.00
N LYS A 179 31.27 -16.04 10.29
CA LYS A 179 31.75 -17.03 11.28
C LYS A 179 30.67 -17.99 11.80
N HIS A 180 29.41 -17.79 11.40
CA HIS A 180 28.26 -18.62 11.75
C HIS A 180 27.62 -19.20 10.50
#